data_AF-A0A1W6MTJ6-F1
#
_entry.id   AF-A0A1W6MTJ6-F1
#
_cell.length_a   1.000
_cell.length_b   1.000
_cell.length_c   1.000
_cell.angle_alpha   90.00
_cell.angle_beta   90.00
_cell.angle_gamma   90.00
#
_symmetry.space_group_name_H-M   'P 1'
#
loop_
_entity.id
_entity.type
_entity.pdbx_description
1 polymer ?
#
loop_
_entity_poly.entity_id
_entity_poly.type
_entity_poly.pdbx_seq_one_letter_code
_entity_poly.pdbx_strand_id
1 'polypeptide(L)'
;MTISLRNTYTTFTAGEAEKITGVSATTQRDWRRRGFLDAPQGWARYELVDLCELLVMSALQERGIGPATSCNISAASALGLSFFVLSWVDAIDDRTNGEFEKLVRQRGEPRGRFFVQPSETEPSKYIIVWASGEVEFVKDILRAFSDLSSSPKYHGAIIVLDLEALAGLLIERAGRPFVSVELR
;
A
#
# COMPACT_ATOMS: atom_id res chain seq x y z
N MET A 1 19.81 -14.48 -22.57
CA MET A 1 18.79 -13.69 -23.30
C MET A 1 18.09 -12.82 -22.26
N THR A 2 18.17 -11.50 -22.38
CA THR A 2 17.56 -10.60 -21.39
C THR A 2 16.11 -10.34 -21.81
N ILE A 3 15.14 -10.83 -21.03
CA ILE A 3 13.72 -10.53 -21.24
C ILE A 3 13.50 -9.06 -20.87
N SER A 4 12.87 -8.31 -21.77
CA SER A 4 12.54 -6.89 -21.57
C SER A 4 11.03 -6.75 -21.43
N LEU A 5 10.59 -6.20 -20.31
CA LEU A 5 9.17 -6.07 -19.97
C LEU A 5 8.71 -4.62 -20.13
N ARG A 6 7.46 -4.45 -20.56
CA ARG A 6 6.72 -3.19 -20.51
C ARG A 6 5.62 -3.32 -19.46
N ASN A 7 5.60 -2.38 -18.52
CA ASN A 7 4.57 -2.29 -17.49
C ASN A 7 3.60 -1.18 -17.86
N THR A 8 2.30 -1.45 -17.76
CA THR A 8 1.23 -0.45 -17.92
C THR A 8 0.36 -0.45 -16.66
N TYR A 9 0.31 0.67 -15.94
CA TYR A 9 -0.45 0.79 -14.70
C TYR A 9 -1.92 1.11 -14.98
N THR A 10 -2.80 0.43 -14.25
CA THR A 10 -4.24 0.65 -14.30
C THR A 10 -4.60 1.90 -13.52
N THR A 11 -5.42 2.77 -14.12
CA THR A 11 -5.99 3.93 -13.42
C THR A 11 -7.45 3.67 -13.04
N PHE A 12 -7.87 4.26 -11.93
CA PHE A 12 -9.22 4.18 -11.38
C PHE A 12 -9.83 5.58 -11.30
N THR A 13 -11.14 5.66 -11.51
CA THR A 13 -11.96 6.85 -11.27
C THR A 13 -12.14 7.10 -9.76
N ALA A 14 -12.58 8.29 -9.38
CA ALA A 14 -12.92 8.58 -7.98
C ALA A 14 -13.98 7.63 -7.40
N GLY A 15 -14.98 7.22 -8.20
CA GLY A 15 -16.01 6.28 -7.78
C GLY A 15 -15.50 4.85 -7.62
N GLU A 16 -14.55 4.42 -8.47
CA GLU A 16 -13.86 3.15 -8.27
C GLU A 16 -12.95 3.21 -7.03
N ALA A 17 -12.18 4.29 -6.86
CA ALA A 17 -11.34 4.49 -5.68
C ALA A 17 -12.16 4.47 -4.37
N GLU A 18 -13.35 5.07 -4.36
CA GLU A 18 -14.28 5.01 -3.23
C GLU A 18 -14.71 3.58 -2.92
N LYS A 19 -15.09 2.79 -3.93
CA LYS A 19 -15.45 1.37 -3.73
C LYS A 19 -14.29 0.54 -3.21
N ILE A 20 -13.08 0.81 -3.68
CA ILE A 20 -11.87 0.06 -3.31
C ILE A 20 -11.43 0.40 -1.88
N THR A 21 -11.38 1.69 -1.56
CA THR A 21 -10.75 2.18 -0.33
C THR A 21 -11.74 2.42 0.80
N GLY A 22 -13.03 2.57 0.49
CA GLY A 22 -14.06 3.03 1.42
C GLY A 22 -14.09 4.55 1.62
N VAL A 23 -13.14 5.30 1.03
CA VAL A 23 -13.05 6.76 1.19
C VAL A 23 -13.94 7.46 0.17
N SER A 24 -14.97 8.17 0.64
CA SER A 24 -15.89 8.87 -0.26
C SER A 24 -15.21 9.89 -1.17
N ALA A 25 -15.71 10.10 -2.39
CA ALA A 25 -15.19 11.13 -3.29
C ALA A 25 -15.24 12.55 -2.70
N THR A 26 -16.14 12.80 -1.75
CA THR A 26 -16.19 14.07 -0.98
C THR A 26 -15.03 14.14 0.01
N THR A 27 -14.75 13.08 0.75
CA THR A 27 -13.61 12.98 1.67
C THR A 27 -12.28 13.10 0.92
N GLN A 28 -12.14 12.39 -0.21
CA GLN A 28 -10.97 12.49 -1.10
C GLN A 28 -10.70 13.95 -1.54
N ARG A 29 -11.76 14.70 -1.87
CA ARG A 29 -11.65 16.13 -2.25
C ARG A 29 -11.30 17.02 -1.07
N ASP A 30 -11.89 16.78 0.11
CA ASP A 30 -11.58 17.54 1.32
C ASP A 30 -10.11 17.36 1.73
N TRP A 31 -9.60 16.13 1.73
CA TRP A 31 -8.21 15.85 2.09
C TRP A 31 -7.23 16.56 1.14
N ARG A 32 -7.48 16.56 -0.16
CA ARG A 32 -6.69 17.34 -1.13
C ARG A 32 -6.76 18.83 -0.89
N ARG A 33 -7.96 19.38 -0.69
CA ARG A 33 -8.15 20.81 -0.41
C ARG A 33 -7.38 21.24 0.84
N ARG A 34 -7.26 20.36 1.82
CA ARG A 34 -6.55 20.59 3.08
C ARG A 34 -5.05 20.27 3.00
N GLY A 35 -4.56 19.80 1.85
CA GLY A 35 -3.14 19.50 1.62
C GLY A 35 -2.67 18.17 2.23
N PHE A 36 -3.56 17.24 2.54
CA PHE A 36 -3.20 15.90 3.03
C PHE A 36 -2.94 14.89 1.91
N LEU A 37 -3.39 15.20 0.69
CA LEU A 37 -3.17 14.40 -0.51
C LEU A 37 -2.82 15.35 -1.67
N ASP A 38 -2.06 14.84 -2.63
CA ASP A 38 -1.69 15.61 -3.82
C ASP A 38 -2.90 15.95 -4.71
N ALA A 39 -2.84 17.13 -5.32
CA ALA A 39 -3.84 17.59 -6.26
C ALA A 39 -3.65 16.89 -7.63
N PRO A 40 -4.70 16.29 -8.21
CA PRO A 40 -4.58 15.62 -9.50
C PRO A 40 -4.40 16.67 -10.62
N GLN A 41 -3.65 16.29 -11.66
CA GLN A 41 -3.59 17.05 -12.90
C GLN A 41 -4.82 16.72 -13.75
N GLY A 42 -5.87 17.55 -13.66
CA GLY A 42 -7.12 17.38 -14.42
C GLY A 42 -8.14 16.47 -13.73
N TRP A 43 -8.76 15.56 -14.48
CA TRP A 43 -9.74 14.63 -13.92
C TRP A 43 -9.04 13.66 -12.97
N ALA A 44 -9.57 13.51 -11.75
CA ALA A 44 -8.97 12.65 -10.74
C ALA A 44 -8.89 11.20 -11.25
N ARG A 45 -7.66 10.74 -11.43
CA ARG A 45 -7.30 9.34 -11.71
C ARG A 45 -6.41 8.86 -10.57
N TYR A 46 -6.65 7.64 -10.15
CA TYR A 46 -5.95 6.99 -9.05
C TYR A 46 -5.18 5.81 -9.60
N GLU A 47 -3.88 5.77 -9.36
CA GLU A 47 -3.06 4.58 -9.53
C GLU A 47 -2.99 3.80 -8.22
N LEU A 48 -2.30 2.65 -8.23
CA LEU A 48 -2.20 1.78 -7.07
C LEU A 48 -1.67 2.52 -5.83
N VAL A 49 -0.67 3.38 -5.97
CA VAL A 49 -0.08 4.11 -4.85
C VAL A 49 -1.11 5.04 -4.19
N ASP A 50 -1.91 5.76 -4.98
CA ASP A 50 -2.97 6.63 -4.46
C ASP A 50 -4.03 5.83 -3.69
N LEU A 51 -4.39 4.64 -4.20
CA LEU A 51 -5.35 3.75 -3.52
C LEU A 51 -4.80 3.21 -2.21
N CYS A 52 -3.50 2.90 -2.16
CA CYS A 52 -2.81 2.48 -0.95
C CYS A 52 -2.82 3.59 0.10
N GLU A 53 -2.52 4.84 -0.29
CA GLU A 53 -2.57 5.99 0.61
C GLU A 53 -3.96 6.19 1.21
N LEU A 54 -4.98 6.20 0.35
CA LEU A 54 -6.38 6.35 0.78
C LEU A 54 -6.80 5.26 1.76
N LEU A 55 -6.46 3.99 1.47
CA LEU A 55 -6.84 2.87 2.34
C LEU A 55 -6.16 2.96 3.71
N VAL A 56 -4.87 3.28 3.76
CA VAL A 56 -4.15 3.46 5.03
C VAL A 56 -4.70 4.64 5.81
N MET A 57 -4.97 5.77 5.15
CA MET A 57 -5.59 6.93 5.81
C MET A 57 -6.97 6.58 6.40
N SER A 58 -7.80 5.83 5.68
CA SER A 58 -9.11 5.38 6.19
C SER A 58 -8.95 4.48 7.40
N ALA A 59 -8.09 3.47 7.32
CA ALA A 59 -7.86 2.50 8.39
C ALA A 59 -7.38 3.17 9.69
N LEU A 60 -6.53 4.20 9.58
CA LEU A 60 -6.06 4.98 10.72
C LEU A 60 -7.16 5.88 11.31
N GLN A 61 -7.93 6.57 10.47
CA GLN A 61 -9.00 7.46 10.91
C GLN A 61 -10.16 6.71 11.58
N GLU A 62 -10.52 5.53 11.08
CA GLU A 62 -11.49 4.63 11.73
C GLU A 62 -11.08 4.25 13.16
N ARG A 63 -9.79 4.37 13.48
CA ARG A 63 -9.22 4.09 14.81
C ARG A 63 -8.89 5.36 15.59
N GLY A 64 -9.38 6.52 15.15
CA GLY A 64 -9.26 7.79 15.84
C GLY A 64 -7.98 8.58 15.55
N ILE A 65 -7.13 8.14 14.61
CA ILE A 65 -5.94 8.89 14.22
C ILE A 65 -6.32 9.98 13.22
N GLY A 66 -6.10 11.24 13.58
CA GLY A 66 -6.48 12.39 12.75
C GLY A 66 -5.81 12.41 11.37
N PRO A 67 -6.35 13.19 10.42
CA PRO A 67 -5.87 13.22 9.03
C PRO A 67 -4.43 13.74 8.87
N ALA A 68 -4.00 14.67 9.71
CA ALA A 68 -2.63 15.22 9.66
C ALA A 68 -1.55 14.19 10.04
N THR A 69 -1.83 13.30 10.99
CA THR A 69 -0.94 12.19 11.33
C THR A 69 -1.06 11.08 10.29
N SER A 70 -2.30 10.76 9.89
CA SER A 70 -2.58 9.69 8.94
C SER A 70 -1.93 9.92 7.58
N CYS A 71 -1.86 11.16 7.07
CA CYS A 71 -1.26 11.44 5.76
C CYS A 71 0.25 11.15 5.72
N ASN A 72 0.97 11.44 6.80
CA ASN A 72 2.41 11.14 6.88
C ASN A 72 2.65 9.63 6.94
N ILE A 73 1.84 8.93 7.73
CA ILE A 73 1.93 7.47 7.86
C ILE A 73 1.57 6.79 6.53
N SER A 74 0.52 7.24 5.85
CA SER A 74 0.09 6.68 4.57
C SER A 74 1.13 6.91 3.48
N ALA A 75 1.67 8.12 3.35
CA ALA A 75 2.72 8.41 2.38
C ALA A 75 3.97 7.54 2.59
N ALA A 76 4.37 7.33 3.86
CA ALA A 76 5.52 6.49 4.20
C ALA A 76 5.29 4.98 3.95
N SER A 77 4.03 4.52 3.92
CA SER A 77 3.70 3.10 3.78
C SER A 77 3.12 2.71 2.42
N ALA A 78 2.69 3.66 1.59
CA ALA A 78 2.01 3.37 0.33
C ALA A 78 2.84 2.53 -0.64
N LEU A 79 4.14 2.77 -0.73
CA LEU A 79 5.06 1.94 -1.54
C LEU A 79 5.21 0.53 -0.96
N GLY A 80 5.27 0.39 0.37
CA GLY A 80 5.32 -0.91 1.04
C GLY A 80 4.04 -1.71 0.83
N LEU A 81 2.88 -1.06 0.96
CA LEU A 81 1.58 -1.66 0.68
C LEU A 81 1.47 -2.06 -0.81
N SER A 82 1.91 -1.20 -1.72
CA SER A 82 1.95 -1.49 -3.16
C SER A 82 2.81 -2.72 -3.47
N PHE A 83 3.94 -2.90 -2.78
CA PHE A 83 4.77 -4.10 -2.91
C PHE A 83 4.02 -5.37 -2.50
N PHE A 84 3.27 -5.34 -1.39
CA PHE A 84 2.46 -6.49 -0.96
C PHE A 84 1.32 -6.76 -1.94
N VAL A 85 0.63 -5.72 -2.44
CA VAL A 85 -0.42 -5.87 -3.46
C VAL A 85 0.14 -6.54 -4.71
N LEU A 86 1.24 -6.03 -5.25
CA LEU A 86 1.86 -6.56 -6.47
C LEU A 86 2.62 -7.88 -6.26
N SER A 87 2.64 -8.41 -5.04
CA SER A 87 3.16 -9.76 -4.78
C SER A 87 2.11 -10.86 -5.07
N TRP A 88 0.83 -10.49 -5.17
CA TRP A 88 -0.27 -11.40 -5.49
C TRP A 88 -0.43 -11.58 -6.99
N VAL A 89 -0.83 -12.79 -7.40
CA VAL A 89 -1.04 -13.13 -8.82
C VAL A 89 -2.17 -12.29 -9.42
N ASP A 90 -3.30 -12.17 -8.71
CA ASP A 90 -4.49 -11.47 -9.20
C ASP A 90 -4.31 -9.95 -9.36
N ALA A 91 -3.26 -9.40 -8.77
CA ALA A 91 -2.91 -7.99 -8.93
C ALA A 91 -2.26 -7.68 -10.29
N ILE A 92 -1.87 -8.70 -11.06
CA ILE A 92 -1.08 -8.58 -12.29
C ILE A 92 -1.79 -9.27 -13.46
N ASP A 93 -1.96 -8.52 -14.55
CA ASP A 93 -2.41 -9.04 -15.84
C ASP A 93 -1.19 -9.43 -16.69
N ASP A 94 -0.77 -10.70 -16.61
CA ASP A 94 0.35 -11.23 -17.39
C ASP A 94 -0.05 -11.53 -18.84
N ARG A 95 0.35 -10.64 -19.76
CA ARG A 95 0.13 -10.76 -21.20
C ARG A 95 1.37 -11.26 -21.95
N THR A 96 2.36 -11.77 -21.22
CA THR A 96 3.60 -12.30 -21.79
C THR A 96 3.50 -13.78 -22.15
N ASN A 97 2.32 -14.39 -22.02
CA ASN A 97 2.11 -15.84 -22.18
C ASN A 97 2.97 -16.67 -21.20
N GLY A 98 3.11 -16.19 -19.96
CA GLY A 98 3.80 -16.87 -18.87
C GLY A 98 5.33 -16.64 -18.80
N GLU A 99 5.90 -15.80 -19.67
CA GLU A 99 7.33 -15.45 -19.58
C GLU A 99 7.65 -14.65 -18.31
N PHE A 100 6.73 -13.80 -17.85
CA PHE A 100 6.85 -13.10 -16.58
C PHE A 100 6.92 -14.09 -15.41
N GLU A 101 6.02 -15.07 -15.36
CA GLU A 101 6.02 -16.10 -14.32
C GLU A 101 7.30 -16.96 -14.34
N LYS A 102 7.84 -17.27 -15.52
CA LYS A 102 9.14 -17.93 -15.64
C LYS A 102 10.25 -17.07 -15.05
N LEU A 103 10.25 -15.77 -15.34
CA LEU A 103 11.24 -14.83 -14.81
C LEU A 103 11.16 -14.71 -13.28
N VAL A 104 9.96 -14.62 -12.72
CA VAL A 104 9.71 -14.61 -11.26
C VAL A 104 10.31 -15.87 -10.62
N ARG A 105 10.01 -17.05 -11.19
CA ARG A 105 10.56 -18.34 -10.69
C ARG A 105 12.08 -18.42 -10.81
N GLN A 106 12.66 -17.91 -11.91
CA GLN A 106 14.10 -17.92 -12.12
C GLN A 106 14.85 -17.04 -11.11
N ARG A 107 14.28 -15.88 -10.74
CA ARG A 107 14.88 -14.99 -9.75
C ARG A 107 14.63 -15.42 -8.30
N GLY A 108 13.54 -16.12 -8.04
CA GLY A 108 13.14 -16.50 -6.68
C GLY A 108 12.73 -15.29 -5.83
N GLU A 109 12.37 -14.17 -6.45
CA GLU A 109 11.96 -12.93 -5.79
C GLU A 109 10.43 -12.80 -5.77
N PRO A 110 9.84 -12.12 -4.76
CA PRO A 110 8.42 -11.75 -4.78
C PRO A 110 8.08 -10.90 -6.00
N ARG A 111 6.88 -11.08 -6.59
CA ARG A 111 6.45 -10.31 -7.78
C ARG A 111 6.52 -8.79 -7.56
N GLY A 112 6.24 -8.32 -6.34
CA GLY A 112 6.35 -6.90 -5.99
C GLY A 112 7.71 -6.28 -6.31
N ARG A 113 8.82 -7.05 -6.25
CA ARG A 113 10.18 -6.59 -6.59
C ARG A 113 10.33 -6.12 -8.03
N PHE A 114 9.49 -6.60 -8.95
CA PHE A 114 9.57 -6.25 -10.37
C PHE A 114 8.96 -4.88 -10.69
N PHE A 115 8.21 -4.30 -9.74
CA PHE A 115 7.47 -3.05 -9.93
C PHE A 115 7.86 -1.98 -8.92
N VAL A 116 8.09 -2.40 -7.68
CA VAL A 116 8.48 -1.52 -6.57
C VAL A 116 9.91 -1.87 -6.19
N GLN A 117 10.79 -0.88 -6.28
CA GLN A 117 12.14 -0.97 -5.72
C GLN A 117 12.14 -0.29 -4.35
N PRO A 118 11.85 -1.01 -3.25
CA PRO A 118 12.03 -0.44 -1.93
C PRO A 118 13.50 -0.05 -1.74
N SER A 119 13.73 1.02 -1.01
CA SER A 119 15.07 1.47 -0.61
C SER A 119 15.83 0.44 0.27
N GLU A 120 15.13 -0.57 0.77
CA GLU A 120 15.65 -1.66 1.61
C GLU A 120 15.45 -3.07 1.02
N THR A 121 15.94 -4.10 1.73
CA THR A 121 15.83 -5.52 1.37
C THR A 121 14.40 -6.09 1.42
N GLU A 122 13.44 -5.42 2.06
CA GLU A 122 12.01 -5.75 2.06
C GLU A 122 11.23 -4.64 2.79
N PRO A 123 10.00 -4.28 2.39
CA PRO A 123 9.21 -3.29 3.11
C PRO A 123 8.75 -3.81 4.48
N SER A 124 8.46 -2.89 5.40
CA SER A 124 7.84 -3.24 6.69
C SER A 124 6.43 -3.80 6.48
N LYS A 125 6.07 -4.84 7.23
CA LYS A 125 4.76 -5.52 7.14
C LYS A 125 3.71 -4.86 8.03
N TYR A 126 4.13 -4.31 9.15
CA TYR A 126 3.22 -3.73 10.14
C TYR A 126 3.52 -2.25 10.36
N ILE A 127 2.44 -1.49 10.55
CA ILE A 127 2.48 -0.14 11.12
C ILE A 127 1.98 -0.25 12.56
N ILE A 128 2.77 0.21 13.52
CA ILE A 128 2.37 0.31 14.92
C ILE A 128 2.29 1.78 15.30
N VAL A 129 1.12 2.21 15.76
CA VAL A 129 0.97 3.50 16.45
C VAL A 129 0.86 3.21 17.94
N TRP A 130 1.88 3.62 18.68
CA TRP A 130 1.99 3.40 20.12
C TRP A 130 1.09 4.36 20.91
N ALA A 131 0.88 4.06 22.20
CA ALA A 131 0.05 4.88 23.07
C ALA A 131 0.59 6.30 23.25
N SER A 132 1.92 6.49 23.11
CA SER A 132 2.58 7.80 23.11
C SER A 132 2.32 8.63 21.84
N GLY A 133 1.76 8.02 20.78
CA GLY A 133 1.64 8.61 19.45
C GLY A 133 2.85 8.37 18.55
N GLU A 134 3.90 7.70 19.04
CA GLU A 134 5.02 7.26 18.21
C GLU A 134 4.57 6.25 17.15
N VAL A 135 5.20 6.29 15.98
CA VAL A 135 4.90 5.38 14.86
C VAL A 135 6.13 4.55 14.56
N GLU A 136 5.96 3.24 14.50
CA GLU A 136 7.00 2.30 14.08
C GLU A 136 6.54 1.46 12.89
N PHE A 137 7.44 1.24 11.95
CA PHE A 137 7.25 0.38 10.79
C PHE A 137 8.11 -0.87 10.97
N VAL A 138 7.49 -2.03 11.19
CA VAL A 138 8.21 -3.26 11.56
C VAL A 138 7.88 -4.41 10.63
N LYS A 139 8.85 -5.32 10.42
CA LYS A 139 8.64 -6.56 9.64
C LYS A 139 8.05 -7.68 10.48
N ASP A 140 8.41 -7.72 11.75
CA ASP A 140 7.98 -8.73 12.70
C ASP A 140 7.37 -8.05 13.92
N ILE A 141 6.09 -8.33 14.14
CA ILE A 141 5.33 -7.79 15.26
C ILE A 141 5.90 -8.28 16.59
N LEU A 142 6.28 -9.56 16.72
CA LEU A 142 6.78 -10.12 17.98
C LEU A 142 8.07 -9.44 18.43
N ARG A 143 8.93 -9.09 17.47
CA ARG A 143 10.15 -8.33 17.74
C ARG A 143 9.86 -6.93 18.29
N ALA A 144 8.82 -6.26 17.78
CA ALA A 144 8.41 -4.94 18.27
C ALA A 144 7.93 -4.97 19.73
N PHE A 145 7.38 -6.11 20.16
CA PHE A 145 6.94 -6.35 21.55
C PHE A 145 7.97 -7.10 22.40
N SER A 146 9.17 -7.39 21.89
CA SER A 146 10.15 -8.19 22.62
C SER A 146 10.86 -7.42 23.73
N ASP A 147 10.96 -6.10 23.62
CA ASP A 147 11.54 -5.21 24.62
C ASP A 147 10.43 -4.42 25.33
N LEU A 148 9.68 -5.10 26.21
CA LEU A 148 8.72 -4.46 27.12
C LEU A 148 9.47 -3.79 28.28
N SER A 149 10.35 -2.84 27.93
CA SER A 149 10.94 -1.94 28.90
C SER A 149 9.84 -1.11 29.59
N SER A 150 10.16 -0.47 30.71
CA SER A 150 9.26 0.47 31.41
C SER A 150 9.02 1.78 30.63
N SER A 151 9.22 1.78 29.31
CA SER A 151 9.05 2.95 28.46
C SER A 151 7.57 3.36 28.42
N PRO A 152 7.26 4.65 28.61
CA PRO A 152 5.90 5.16 28.56
C PRO A 152 5.14 4.83 27.26
N LYS A 153 5.83 4.58 26.14
CA LYS A 153 5.18 4.23 24.86
C LYS A 153 4.38 2.93 24.91
N TYR A 154 4.72 2.02 25.82
CA TYR A 154 4.01 0.75 26.02
C TYR A 154 2.81 0.85 26.97
N HIS A 155 2.58 2.03 27.57
CA HIS A 155 1.50 2.23 28.54
C HIS A 155 0.22 2.75 27.86
N GLY A 156 -0.56 1.85 27.26
CA GLY A 156 -1.90 2.19 26.78
C GLY A 156 -2.34 1.38 25.57
N ALA A 157 -3.43 1.85 24.95
CA ALA A 157 -3.93 1.28 23.71
C ALA A 157 -2.98 1.59 22.55
N ILE A 158 -2.83 0.63 21.65
CA ILE A 158 -2.02 0.76 20.44
C ILE A 158 -2.87 0.41 19.22
N ILE A 159 -2.44 0.89 18.05
CA ILE A 159 -3.00 0.48 16.77
C ILE A 159 -1.94 -0.32 16.03
N VAL A 160 -2.33 -1.47 15.52
CA VAL A 160 -1.51 -2.27 14.61
C VAL A 160 -2.27 -2.41 13.29
N LEU A 161 -1.63 -2.02 12.20
CA LEU A 161 -2.11 -2.29 10.85
C LEU A 161 -1.18 -3.30 10.17
N ASP A 162 -1.74 -4.38 9.66
CA ASP A 162 -1.04 -5.36 8.83
C ASP A 162 -1.21 -4.96 7.35
N LEU A 163 -0.12 -4.54 6.73
CA LEU A 163 -0.12 -4.09 5.33
C LEU A 163 -0.37 -5.24 4.35
N GLU A 164 0.00 -6.48 4.69
CA GLU A 164 -0.30 -7.63 3.84
C GLU A 164 -1.80 -7.95 3.89
N ALA A 165 -2.43 -7.84 5.06
CA ALA A 165 -3.87 -7.97 5.18
C ALA A 165 -4.63 -6.86 4.44
N LEU A 166 -4.15 -5.61 4.53
CA LEU A 166 -4.72 -4.49 3.75
C LEU A 166 -4.53 -4.68 2.25
N ALA A 167 -3.41 -5.29 1.81
CA ALA A 167 -3.20 -5.61 0.40
C ALA A 167 -4.26 -6.58 -0.11
N GLY A 168 -4.55 -7.64 0.63
CA GLY A 168 -5.61 -8.59 0.30
C GLY A 168 -6.98 -7.93 0.16
N LEU A 169 -7.32 -7.03 1.09
CA LEU A 169 -8.57 -6.26 1.05
C LEU A 169 -8.66 -5.37 -0.21
N LEU A 170 -7.56 -4.73 -0.58
CA LEU A 170 -7.49 -3.84 -1.74
C LEU A 170 -7.64 -4.63 -3.05
N ILE A 171 -7.04 -5.81 -3.14
CA ILE A 171 -7.16 -6.73 -4.29
C ILE A 171 -8.61 -7.22 -4.43
N GLU A 172 -9.20 -7.71 -3.34
CA GLU A 172 -10.57 -8.20 -3.33
C GLU A 172 -11.57 -7.15 -3.84
N ARG A 173 -11.42 -5.90 -3.39
CA ARG A 173 -12.34 -4.82 -3.74
C ARG A 173 -12.09 -4.20 -5.11
N ALA A 174 -10.88 -4.29 -5.66
CA ALA A 174 -10.57 -3.74 -6.98
C ALA A 174 -11.25 -4.51 -8.12
N GLY A 175 -11.40 -5.82 -7.98
CA GLY A 175 -12.06 -6.67 -8.98
C GLY A 175 -11.36 -6.71 -10.34
N ARG A 176 -10.16 -6.12 -10.47
CA ARG A 176 -9.29 -6.19 -11.66
C ARG A 176 -7.81 -5.91 -11.30
N PRO A 177 -6.86 -6.35 -12.15
CA PRO A 177 -5.43 -6.11 -11.94
C PRO A 177 -5.02 -4.63 -11.92
N PHE A 178 -3.94 -4.34 -11.19
CA PHE A 178 -3.35 -3.01 -11.03
C PHE A 178 -2.27 -2.69 -12.07
N VAL A 179 -1.67 -3.72 -12.65
CA VAL A 179 -0.64 -3.59 -13.68
C VAL A 179 -0.79 -4.68 -14.74
N SER A 180 -0.60 -4.32 -16.00
CA SER A 180 -0.41 -5.28 -17.09
C SER A 180 1.06 -5.35 -17.46
N VAL A 181 1.56 -6.57 -17.68
CA VAL A 181 2.93 -6.85 -18.11
C VAL A 181 2.93 -7.44 -19.51
N GLU A 182 3.71 -6.84 -20.40
CA GLU A 182 3.82 -7.22 -21.82
C GLU A 182 5.30 -7.37 -22.21
N LEU A 183 5.59 -8.23 -23.20
CA LEU A 183 6.94 -8.29 -23.79
C LEU A 183 7.18 -7.05 -24.63
N ARG A 184 8.41 -6.51 -24.57
CA ARG A 184 8.85 -5.48 -25.52
C ARG A 184 9.28 -6.06 -26.85
#